data_AF-A0A7C6KF71-F1
#
_entry.id   AF-A0A7C6KF71-F1
#
_cell.length_a   1.000
_cell.length_b   1.000
_cell.length_c   1.000
_cell.angle_alpha   90.00
_cell.angle_beta   90.00
_cell.angle_gamma   90.00
#
_symmetry.space_group_name_H-M   'P 1'
#
loop_
_entity.id
_entity.type
_entity.pdbx_description
1 polymer ?
#
loop_
_entity_poly.entity_id
_entity_poly.type
_entity_poly.pdbx_seq_one_letter_code
_entity_poly.pdbx_strand_id
1 'polypeptide(L)'
;MNKPWLAVAHKAPWSRRPAAWLHALGLDACIAASANELPSLAESFVAGKIAIPDDLRQSIREQGIGDPQTTVATFASLIEQHCRGAAPDETPKSPQPKIAADSRSGHQDNTDVNAAPPFFSIIVPTHLRPTLLHRTLTSLRAQDTSVGYEIIVISDAADTGTDHVCHGLLRQQDTYLRRNGLPGPAASRNLGLSLARGQYILFLDDDDAWRPDFLTQLHARPEIRQGQPVYFDATRILEKRLPDGPVKLFEENFKKTEPLSEEAYIKNQIPICNHAFPRHLIAGLEFDPNMRAYEDWDFCLAAYRRQWPTHVPVLGPIIFIAHEDGSDRRSDTTGAKGIEAFLDYLYVYRRHPAPNDTLRLQRSMFLDRATGISIPTECF
;
A
#
# COMPACT_ATOMS: atom_id res chain seq x y z
N MET A 1 -10.10 34.36 24.50
CA MET A 1 -10.72 33.02 24.42
C MET A 1 -9.85 32.16 23.50
N ASN A 2 -8.81 31.57 24.08
CA ASN A 2 -7.86 30.70 23.38
C ASN A 2 -8.34 29.25 23.50
N LYS A 3 -8.64 28.59 22.38
CA LYS A 3 -8.77 27.13 22.34
C LYS A 3 -7.36 26.55 22.14
N PRO A 4 -6.86 25.67 23.02
CA PRO A 4 -5.60 24.98 22.81
C PRO A 4 -5.82 23.90 21.77
N TRP A 5 -5.07 23.99 20.66
CA TRP A 5 -4.97 22.92 19.68
C TRP A 5 -4.42 21.69 20.40
N LEU A 6 -5.17 20.59 20.31
CA LEU A 6 -4.77 19.28 20.81
C LEU A 6 -3.41 18.94 20.20
N ALA A 7 -2.40 18.86 21.07
CA ALA A 7 -1.15 18.20 20.78
C ALA A 7 -1.50 16.79 20.27
N VAL A 8 -1.30 16.57 18.97
CA VAL A 8 -1.35 15.25 18.36
C VAL A 8 -0.33 14.41 19.12
N ALA A 9 -0.83 13.44 19.88
CA ALA A 9 0.01 12.52 20.63
C ALA A 9 1.05 11.95 19.66
N HIS A 10 2.32 12.10 20.06
CA HIS A 10 3.49 11.62 19.35
C HIS A 10 3.26 10.24 18.74
N LYS A 11 3.66 10.10 17.47
CA LYS A 11 3.87 8.84 16.75
C LYS A 11 4.26 7.74 17.75
N ALA A 12 3.36 6.78 18.01
CA ALA A 12 3.81 5.50 18.55
C ALA A 12 4.72 4.89 17.47
N PRO A 13 6.00 4.58 17.77
CA PRO A 13 6.89 3.99 16.78
C PRO A 13 6.27 2.67 16.32
N TRP A 14 6.24 2.47 15.01
CA TRP A 14 5.83 1.22 14.35
C TRP A 14 6.79 0.04 14.63
N SER A 15 7.61 0.13 15.68
CA SER A 15 8.68 -0.81 16.09
C SER A 15 8.19 -2.17 16.60
N ARG A 16 6.90 -2.52 16.43
CA ARG A 16 6.30 -3.77 16.93
C ARG A 16 6.10 -4.85 15.85
N ARG A 17 6.65 -4.69 14.64
CA ARG A 17 6.47 -5.61 13.51
C ARG A 17 7.71 -6.40 12.99
N PRO A 18 8.79 -6.71 13.73
CA PRO A 18 9.93 -7.44 13.14
C PRO A 18 9.63 -8.89 12.68
N ALA A 19 8.66 -9.58 13.30
CA ALA A 19 8.59 -11.04 13.20
C ALA A 19 7.99 -11.61 11.89
N ALA A 20 6.97 -10.95 11.30
CA ALA A 20 6.28 -11.49 10.12
C ALA A 20 7.14 -11.42 8.84
N TRP A 21 8.02 -10.42 8.76
CA TRP A 21 8.83 -10.17 7.57
C TRP A 21 10.02 -11.13 7.46
N LEU A 22 10.63 -11.45 8.59
CA LEU A 22 11.70 -12.45 8.69
C LEU A 22 11.20 -13.83 8.24
N HIS A 23 9.98 -14.22 8.62
CA HIS A 23 9.36 -15.48 8.18
C HIS A 23 9.21 -15.57 6.66
N ALA A 24 8.68 -14.52 6.04
CA ALA A 24 8.45 -14.48 4.61
C ALA A 24 9.76 -14.41 3.77
N LEU A 25 10.85 -13.91 4.36
CA LEU A 25 12.20 -13.96 3.78
C LEU A 25 12.92 -15.31 4.01
N GLY A 26 12.31 -16.26 4.72
CA GLY A 26 12.96 -17.53 5.09
C GLY A 26 14.05 -17.36 6.16
N LEU A 27 13.96 -16.29 6.95
CA LEU A 27 14.88 -15.93 8.03
C LEU A 27 14.31 -16.31 9.41
N ASP A 28 13.38 -17.27 9.49
CA ASP A 28 12.84 -17.78 10.75
C ASP A 28 13.92 -18.30 11.70
N ALA A 29 14.96 -18.89 11.12
CA ALA A 29 16.13 -19.33 11.86
C ALA A 29 16.84 -18.17 12.57
N CYS A 30 16.73 -16.92 12.10
CA CYS A 30 17.27 -15.75 12.80
C CYS A 30 16.45 -15.34 14.04
N ILE A 31 15.17 -15.74 14.14
CA ILE A 31 14.31 -15.49 15.31
C ILE A 31 14.56 -16.57 16.38
N ALA A 32 14.82 -17.81 15.96
CA ALA A 32 15.00 -18.96 16.86
C ALA A 32 16.48 -19.25 17.23
N ALA A 33 17.43 -18.77 16.42
CA ALA A 33 18.85 -18.91 16.72
C ALA A 33 19.20 -18.12 17.98
N SER A 34 19.61 -18.83 19.03
CA SER A 34 20.45 -18.20 20.05
C SER A 34 21.68 -17.59 19.35
N ALA A 35 22.31 -16.57 19.95
CA ALA A 35 23.47 -15.86 19.41
C ALA A 35 24.62 -16.75 18.87
N ASN A 36 24.60 -18.05 19.18
CA ASN A 36 25.55 -19.06 18.74
C ASN A 36 25.22 -19.79 17.41
N GLU A 37 24.03 -19.62 16.81
CA GLU A 37 23.64 -20.32 15.55
C GLU A 37 23.61 -19.42 14.29
N LEU A 38 23.63 -18.10 14.48
CA LEU A 38 23.75 -17.08 13.43
C LEU A 38 24.96 -17.27 12.47
N PRO A 39 26.14 -17.77 12.90
CA PRO A 39 27.28 -17.98 12.01
C PRO A 39 27.03 -19.04 10.92
N SER A 40 26.24 -20.08 11.17
CA SER A 40 25.98 -21.13 10.15
C SER A 40 24.99 -20.68 9.06
N LEU A 41 24.08 -19.76 9.41
CA LEU A 41 23.18 -19.12 8.46
C LEU A 41 23.95 -18.10 7.59
N ALA A 42 24.87 -17.37 8.21
CA ALA A 42 25.82 -16.49 7.52
C ALA A 42 26.71 -17.27 6.55
N GLU A 43 27.21 -18.45 6.93
CA GLU A 43 28.02 -19.32 6.07
C GLU A 43 27.24 -19.86 4.86
N SER A 44 25.94 -20.12 5.01
CA SER A 44 25.06 -20.50 3.89
C SER A 44 24.79 -19.34 2.93
N PHE A 45 24.78 -18.10 3.43
CA PHE A 45 24.71 -16.86 2.63
C PHE A 45 26.06 -16.51 1.96
N VAL A 46 27.18 -16.88 2.57
CA VAL A 46 28.55 -16.64 2.10
C VAL A 46 29.02 -17.69 1.08
N ALA A 47 28.36 -18.85 0.99
CA ALA A 47 28.71 -19.95 0.08
C ALA A 47 28.60 -19.62 -1.42
N GLY A 48 28.28 -18.38 -1.81
CA GLY A 48 28.92 -17.79 -2.99
C GLY A 48 28.18 -16.64 -3.67
N LYS A 49 28.77 -15.44 -3.57
CA LYS A 49 28.90 -14.40 -4.64
C LYS A 49 28.43 -12.97 -4.29
N ILE A 50 28.72 -12.39 -3.12
CA ILE A 50 28.59 -10.92 -2.94
C ILE A 50 29.99 -10.29 -2.96
N ALA A 51 30.26 -9.41 -3.93
CA ALA A 51 31.49 -8.63 -3.99
C ALA A 51 31.24 -7.24 -3.36
N ILE A 52 32.05 -6.88 -2.37
CA ILE A 52 31.97 -5.62 -1.64
C ILE A 52 32.86 -4.57 -2.33
N PRO A 53 32.36 -3.37 -2.67
CA PRO A 53 33.13 -2.29 -3.31
C PRO A 53 34.35 -1.79 -2.51
N ASP A 54 35.36 -1.26 -3.20
CA ASP A 54 36.65 -0.86 -2.61
C ASP A 54 36.59 0.43 -1.74
N ASP A 55 35.62 1.30 -1.99
CA ASP A 55 35.29 2.47 -1.18
C ASP A 55 34.60 2.07 0.14
N LEU A 56 33.72 1.06 0.09
CA LEU A 56 33.18 0.43 1.29
C LEU A 56 34.28 -0.30 2.08
N ARG A 57 35.22 -0.98 1.41
CA ARG A 57 36.43 -1.55 2.07
C ARG A 57 37.26 -0.48 2.79
N GLN A 58 37.32 0.74 2.26
CA GLN A 58 38.08 1.82 2.88
C GLN A 58 37.39 2.35 4.15
N SER A 59 36.07 2.58 4.13
CA SER A 59 35.30 2.91 5.34
C SER A 59 35.26 1.76 6.37
N ILE A 60 35.24 0.51 5.90
CA ILE A 60 35.33 -0.71 6.71
C ILE A 60 36.72 -0.76 7.40
N ARG A 61 37.81 -0.58 6.65
CA ARG A 61 39.20 -0.47 7.18
C ARG A 61 39.39 0.68 8.17
N GLU A 62 38.80 1.84 7.93
CA GLU A 62 38.90 3.03 8.80
C GLU A 62 38.08 2.88 10.09
N GLN A 63 37.02 2.05 10.09
CA GLN A 63 36.24 1.70 11.29
C GLN A 63 36.65 0.38 11.96
N GLY A 64 37.72 -0.27 11.49
CA GLY A 64 38.24 -1.51 12.06
C GLY A 64 37.34 -2.74 11.85
N ILE A 65 36.44 -2.68 10.88
CA ILE A 65 35.61 -3.80 10.42
C ILE A 65 36.36 -4.31 9.18
N GLY A 66 36.54 -5.60 8.95
CA GLY A 66 37.49 -6.03 7.90
C GLY A 66 37.21 -7.38 7.30
N ASP A 67 36.13 -8.03 7.71
CA ASP A 67 35.87 -9.42 7.41
C ASP A 67 34.40 -9.58 6.97
N PRO A 68 34.12 -10.34 5.89
CA PRO A 68 32.76 -10.71 5.47
C PRO A 68 31.89 -11.26 6.60
N GLN A 69 32.45 -12.00 7.56
CA GLN A 69 31.67 -12.42 8.74
C GLN A 69 31.30 -11.22 9.60
N THR A 70 32.10 -10.15 9.63
CA THR A 70 31.77 -8.89 10.33
C THR A 70 30.70 -8.09 9.60
N THR A 71 30.62 -8.08 8.26
CA THR A 71 29.53 -7.43 7.51
C THR A 71 28.21 -8.18 7.69
N VAL A 72 28.24 -9.51 7.66
CA VAL A 72 27.05 -10.32 8.00
C VAL A 72 26.71 -10.20 9.49
N ALA A 73 27.69 -10.12 10.39
CA ALA A 73 27.46 -9.82 11.80
C ALA A 73 26.94 -8.39 12.02
N THR A 74 27.29 -7.43 11.17
CA THR A 74 26.73 -6.06 11.21
C THR A 74 25.30 -6.05 10.68
N PHE A 75 25.01 -6.79 9.62
CA PHE A 75 23.65 -6.95 9.08
C PHE A 75 22.76 -7.71 10.07
N ALA A 76 23.27 -8.79 10.66
CA ALA A 76 22.65 -9.54 11.74
C ALA A 76 22.50 -8.69 13.01
N SER A 77 23.50 -7.89 13.39
CA SER A 77 23.44 -6.96 14.52
C SER A 77 22.47 -5.79 14.27
N LEU A 78 22.31 -5.34 13.02
CA LEU A 78 21.30 -4.34 12.63
C LEU A 78 19.89 -4.94 12.73
N ILE A 79 19.71 -6.16 12.23
CA ILE A 79 18.47 -6.94 12.40
C ILE A 79 18.19 -7.17 13.90
N GLU A 80 19.20 -7.56 14.68
CA GLU A 80 19.09 -7.86 16.11
C GLU A 80 18.84 -6.60 16.95
N GLN A 81 19.49 -5.48 16.65
CA GLN A 81 19.25 -4.18 17.30
C GLN A 81 17.85 -3.64 16.99
N HIS A 82 17.33 -3.89 15.78
CA HIS A 82 15.96 -3.56 15.41
C HIS A 82 14.92 -4.51 16.06
N CYS A 83 15.28 -5.79 16.26
CA CYS A 83 14.44 -6.78 16.94
C CYS A 83 14.43 -6.61 18.48
N ARG A 84 15.53 -6.15 19.09
CA ARG A 84 15.65 -5.91 20.55
C ARG A 84 14.75 -4.78 21.08
N GLY A 85 14.13 -3.98 20.20
CA GLY A 85 13.09 -3.01 20.54
C GLY A 85 11.68 -3.62 20.70
N ALA A 86 11.49 -4.90 20.35
CA ALA A 86 10.24 -5.63 20.51
C ALA A 86 10.39 -6.60 21.69
N ALA A 87 9.93 -6.18 22.87
CA ALA A 87 9.80 -7.11 23.99
C ALA A 87 8.84 -8.26 23.62
N PRO A 88 9.10 -9.50 24.06
CA PRO A 88 8.16 -10.59 23.88
C PRO A 88 6.97 -10.34 24.79
N ASP A 89 5.80 -10.04 24.23
CA ASP A 89 4.55 -10.04 25.00
C ASP A 89 3.83 -11.36 24.78
N GLU A 90 3.31 -11.90 25.87
CA GLU A 90 2.75 -13.23 25.99
C GLU A 90 1.64 -13.44 24.96
N THR A 91 1.68 -14.59 24.28
CA THR A 91 0.62 -15.04 23.37
C THR A 91 -0.76 -14.92 24.04
N PRO A 92 -1.68 -14.06 23.55
CA PRO A 92 -3.05 -14.08 24.04
C PRO A 92 -3.70 -15.37 23.53
N LYS A 93 -4.01 -16.28 24.45
CA LYS A 93 -4.82 -17.47 24.16
C LYS A 93 -6.13 -17.03 23.50
N SER A 94 -6.38 -17.53 22.29
CA SER A 94 -7.59 -17.25 21.53
C SER A 94 -8.83 -17.67 22.34
N PRO A 95 -9.80 -16.77 22.61
CA PRO A 95 -11.10 -17.20 23.09
C PRO A 95 -11.84 -17.88 21.95
N GLN A 96 -12.17 -19.16 22.11
CA GLN A 96 -13.14 -19.82 21.23
C GLN A 96 -14.50 -19.13 21.35
N PRO A 97 -15.16 -18.74 20.25
CA PRO A 97 -16.50 -18.18 20.32
C PRO A 97 -17.50 -19.29 20.71
N LYS A 98 -18.09 -19.16 21.91
CA LYS A 98 -19.30 -19.90 22.26
C LYS A 98 -20.47 -19.27 21.50
N ILE A 99 -20.96 -19.98 20.48
CA ILE A 99 -22.21 -19.64 19.81
C ILE A 99 -23.34 -19.96 20.79
N ALA A 100 -23.92 -18.93 21.40
CA ALA A 100 -25.22 -19.03 22.06
C ALA A 100 -26.29 -18.85 20.98
N ALA A 101 -27.05 -19.91 20.73
CA ALA A 101 -28.28 -19.84 19.98
C ALA A 101 -29.28 -19.01 20.80
N ASP A 102 -29.73 -17.89 20.25
CA ASP A 102 -30.98 -17.30 20.69
C ASP A 102 -31.86 -16.98 19.49
N SER A 103 -33.14 -17.32 19.66
CA SER A 103 -34.13 -17.45 18.61
C SER A 103 -35.22 -16.42 18.81
N ARG A 104 -35.73 -15.88 17.69
CA ARG A 104 -36.89 -14.97 17.53
C ARG A 104 -36.52 -13.49 17.81
N SER A 105 -36.88 -12.53 16.98
CA SER A 105 -38.17 -12.31 16.31
C SER A 105 -38.02 -11.58 14.97
N GLY A 106 -38.98 -11.83 14.07
CA GLY A 106 -38.97 -11.34 12.69
C GLY A 106 -39.05 -9.82 12.56
N HIS A 107 -38.12 -9.27 11.79
CA HIS A 107 -38.33 -8.09 10.98
C HIS A 107 -38.18 -8.52 9.52
N GLN A 108 -39.24 -8.41 8.74
CA GLN A 108 -39.20 -8.61 7.30
C GLN A 108 -38.40 -7.45 6.71
N ASP A 109 -37.10 -7.63 6.55
CA ASP A 109 -36.30 -6.75 5.70
C ASP A 109 -36.70 -7.03 4.26
N ASN A 110 -37.53 -6.12 3.75
CA ASN A 110 -37.85 -6.00 2.34
C ASN A 110 -36.61 -5.44 1.63
N THR A 111 -35.54 -6.24 1.52
CA THR A 111 -34.39 -5.87 0.70
C THR A 111 -34.82 -5.93 -0.75
N ASP A 112 -34.71 -4.81 -1.45
CA ASP A 112 -34.95 -4.67 -2.87
C ASP A 112 -33.93 -5.52 -3.65
N VAL A 113 -34.18 -6.83 -3.77
CA VAL A 113 -33.27 -7.83 -4.38
C VAL A 113 -33.13 -7.71 -5.91
N ASN A 114 -33.68 -6.65 -6.52
CA ASN A 114 -33.77 -6.49 -7.97
C ASN A 114 -32.94 -5.33 -8.56
N ALA A 115 -32.14 -4.62 -7.77
CA ALA A 115 -31.21 -3.64 -8.34
C ALA A 115 -30.04 -4.37 -9.02
N ALA A 116 -29.83 -4.13 -10.31
CA ALA A 116 -28.66 -4.64 -11.02
C ALA A 116 -27.36 -4.21 -10.30
N PRO A 117 -26.34 -5.08 -10.23
CA PRO A 117 -25.09 -4.75 -9.54
C PRO A 117 -24.46 -3.49 -10.16
N PRO A 118 -23.79 -2.64 -9.35
CA PRO A 118 -23.13 -1.45 -9.87
C PRO A 118 -22.07 -1.85 -10.91
N PHE A 119 -21.76 -0.95 -11.83
CA PHE A 119 -20.67 -1.15 -12.76
C PHE A 119 -19.32 -0.99 -12.05
N PHE A 120 -19.18 0.04 -11.21
CA PHE A 120 -17.97 0.33 -10.45
C PHE A 120 -18.15 0.19 -8.94
N SER A 121 -17.20 -0.44 -8.25
CA SER A 121 -17.01 -0.31 -6.80
C SER A 121 -15.75 0.50 -6.52
N ILE A 122 -15.89 1.51 -5.66
CA ILE A 122 -14.83 2.45 -5.34
C ILE A 122 -14.45 2.24 -3.88
N ILE A 123 -13.26 1.69 -3.64
CA ILE A 123 -12.77 1.38 -2.30
C ILE A 123 -11.92 2.53 -1.78
N VAL A 124 -12.33 3.11 -0.65
CA VAL A 124 -11.68 4.25 0.00
C VAL A 124 -11.24 3.86 1.41
N PRO A 125 -9.97 3.48 1.63
CA PRO A 125 -9.45 3.24 2.97
C PRO A 125 -9.19 4.60 3.65
N THR A 126 -9.63 4.78 4.90
CA THR A 126 -9.40 6.02 5.67
C THR A 126 -8.79 5.77 7.05
N HIS A 127 -8.08 6.76 7.61
CA HIS A 127 -7.50 6.73 8.96
C HIS A 127 -7.43 8.14 9.56
N LEU A 128 -8.36 8.49 10.46
CA LEU A 128 -8.30 9.72 11.28
C LEU A 128 -8.14 11.02 10.47
N ARG A 129 -8.69 11.10 9.25
CA ARG A 129 -8.52 12.24 8.33
C ARG A 129 -9.85 12.75 7.76
N PRO A 130 -10.81 13.15 8.61
CA PRO A 130 -12.15 13.50 8.15
C PRO A 130 -12.18 14.63 7.13
N THR A 131 -11.31 15.64 7.27
CA THR A 131 -11.24 16.76 6.33
C THR A 131 -10.79 16.33 4.93
N LEU A 132 -9.81 15.44 4.84
CA LEU A 132 -9.31 14.93 3.56
C LEU A 132 -10.36 13.99 2.95
N LEU A 133 -10.93 13.10 3.77
CA LEU A 133 -12.00 12.21 3.35
C LEU A 133 -13.22 12.99 2.81
N HIS A 134 -13.56 14.12 3.42
CA HIS A 134 -14.62 14.99 2.94
C HIS A 134 -14.35 15.48 1.51
N ARG A 135 -13.10 15.90 1.19
CA ARG A 135 -12.69 16.25 -0.17
C ARG A 135 -12.87 15.08 -1.13
N THR A 136 -12.37 13.90 -0.74
CA THR A 136 -12.48 12.67 -1.54
C THR A 136 -13.93 12.33 -1.84
N LEU A 137 -14.77 12.18 -0.82
CA LEU A 137 -16.18 11.82 -0.98
C LEU A 137 -16.96 12.89 -1.75
N THR A 138 -16.70 14.18 -1.52
CA THR A 138 -17.33 15.25 -2.30
C THR A 138 -17.06 15.09 -3.80
N SER A 139 -15.82 14.74 -4.18
CA SER A 139 -15.47 14.51 -5.58
C SER A 139 -16.13 13.26 -6.19
N LEU A 140 -16.32 12.20 -5.38
CA LEU A 140 -17.02 10.99 -5.79
C LEU A 140 -18.53 11.23 -5.93
N ARG A 141 -19.12 12.08 -5.08
CA ARG A 141 -20.54 12.46 -5.15
C ARG A 141 -20.85 13.40 -6.32
N ALA A 142 -19.83 14.08 -6.85
CA ALA A 142 -19.94 14.88 -8.06
C ALA A 142 -19.91 14.06 -9.36
N GLN A 143 -19.67 12.74 -9.30
CA GLN A 143 -19.72 11.88 -10.49
C GLN A 143 -21.16 11.63 -10.94
N ASP A 144 -21.33 11.46 -12.26
CA ASP A 144 -22.62 11.07 -12.83
C ASP A 144 -23.01 9.65 -12.38
N THR A 145 -24.26 9.52 -11.91
CA THR A 145 -24.84 8.27 -11.42
C THR A 145 -25.42 7.38 -12.51
N SER A 146 -25.50 7.87 -13.76
CA SER A 146 -25.95 7.07 -14.92
C SER A 146 -25.08 5.84 -15.16
N VAL A 147 -23.79 5.93 -14.84
CA VAL A 147 -22.86 4.81 -14.76
C VAL A 147 -22.92 4.27 -13.33
N GLY A 148 -23.80 3.31 -13.06
CA GLY A 148 -24.03 2.81 -11.69
C GLY A 148 -22.73 2.51 -10.94
N TYR A 149 -22.58 3.09 -9.73
CA TYR A 149 -21.40 2.92 -8.89
C TYR A 149 -21.74 2.93 -7.41
N GLU A 150 -20.91 2.26 -6.61
CA GLU A 150 -20.95 2.27 -5.15
C GLU A 150 -19.63 2.76 -4.55
N ILE A 151 -19.71 3.38 -3.39
CA ILE A 151 -18.55 3.80 -2.59
C ILE A 151 -18.47 2.90 -1.36
N ILE A 152 -17.28 2.37 -1.07
CA ILE A 152 -17.01 1.53 0.08
C ILE A 152 -15.90 2.19 0.90
N VAL A 153 -16.29 2.84 2.00
CA VAL A 153 -15.35 3.49 2.92
C VAL A 153 -15.03 2.56 4.07
N ILE A 154 -13.74 2.24 4.25
CA ILE A 154 -13.26 1.41 5.35
C ILE A 154 -12.35 2.24 6.24
N SER A 155 -12.84 2.57 7.45
CA SER A 155 -12.02 3.21 8.49
C SER A 155 -11.36 2.14 9.36
N ASP A 156 -10.06 2.26 9.61
CA ASP A 156 -9.33 1.40 10.55
C ASP A 156 -9.12 2.05 11.93
N ALA A 157 -9.84 3.12 12.21
CA ALA A 157 -9.86 3.79 13.50
C ALA A 157 -11.27 4.30 13.83
N ALA A 158 -11.54 4.47 15.13
CA ALA A 158 -12.73 5.15 15.60
C ALA A 158 -12.50 6.66 15.57
N ASP A 159 -13.32 7.38 14.81
CA ASP A 159 -13.25 8.83 14.69
C ASP A 159 -14.64 9.41 14.38
N THR A 160 -15.14 10.24 15.30
CA THR A 160 -16.45 10.88 15.16
C THR A 160 -16.50 11.86 14.00
N GLY A 161 -15.35 12.44 13.60
CA GLY A 161 -15.26 13.27 12.41
C GLY A 161 -15.51 12.45 11.14
N THR A 162 -14.84 11.31 11.02
CA THR A 162 -15.00 10.37 9.90
C THR A 162 -16.44 9.88 9.81
N ASP A 163 -17.05 9.57 10.94
CA ASP A 163 -18.46 9.15 11.03
C ASP A 163 -19.41 10.17 10.45
N HIS A 164 -19.22 11.44 10.85
CA HIS A 164 -20.05 12.54 10.41
C HIS A 164 -19.93 12.75 8.90
N VAL A 165 -18.70 12.70 8.37
CA VAL A 165 -18.42 12.84 6.94
C VAL A 165 -19.06 11.70 6.14
N CYS A 166 -18.90 10.45 6.57
CA CYS A 166 -19.52 9.30 5.92
C CYS A 166 -21.04 9.37 5.96
N HIS A 167 -21.64 9.70 7.12
CA HIS A 167 -23.08 9.82 7.25
C HIS A 167 -23.68 10.94 6.38
N GLY A 168 -22.95 12.04 6.20
CA GLY A 168 -23.41 13.18 5.41
C GLY A 168 -23.26 13.01 3.90
N LEU A 169 -22.31 12.21 3.43
CA LEU A 169 -21.95 12.12 2.01
C LEU A 169 -22.29 10.79 1.33
N LEU A 170 -22.34 9.68 2.07
CA LEU A 170 -22.65 8.37 1.49
C LEU A 170 -24.15 8.20 1.24
N ARG A 171 -24.49 7.55 0.13
CA ARG A 171 -25.87 7.18 -0.21
C ARG A 171 -26.26 5.86 0.44
N GLN A 172 -27.55 5.52 0.37
CA GLN A 172 -28.07 4.26 0.88
C GLN A 172 -27.40 3.01 0.28
N GLN A 173 -26.99 3.04 -1.00
CA GLN A 173 -26.29 1.91 -1.62
C GLN A 173 -24.80 1.82 -1.27
N ASP A 174 -24.22 2.89 -0.74
CA ASP A 174 -22.81 2.97 -0.39
C ASP A 174 -22.58 2.30 0.98
N THR A 175 -21.34 1.88 1.27
CA THR A 175 -20.99 1.16 2.50
C THR A 175 -19.97 1.94 3.30
N TYR A 176 -20.20 2.07 4.61
CA TYR A 176 -19.22 2.53 5.57
C TYR A 176 -19.05 1.50 6.68
N LEU A 177 -17.82 1.07 6.92
CA LEU A 177 -17.48 0.19 8.03
C LEU A 177 -16.25 0.70 8.77
N ARG A 178 -16.30 0.53 10.10
CA ARG A 178 -15.12 0.59 10.95
C ARG A 178 -14.62 -0.82 11.19
N ARG A 179 -13.36 -1.06 10.85
CA ARG A 179 -12.69 -2.32 11.19
C ARG A 179 -11.85 -2.15 12.45
N ASN A 180 -11.77 -3.22 13.22
CA ASN A 180 -10.83 -3.35 14.31
C ASN A 180 -9.53 -4.02 13.81
N GLY A 181 -8.50 -4.04 14.67
CA GLY A 181 -7.23 -4.70 14.39
C GLY A 181 -6.13 -3.74 13.95
N LEU A 182 -5.09 -4.28 13.31
CA LEU A 182 -3.91 -3.51 12.94
C LEU A 182 -4.26 -2.40 11.95
N PRO A 183 -3.88 -1.14 12.19
CA PRO A 183 -4.08 -0.07 11.22
C PRO A 183 -3.20 -0.30 9.98
N GLY A 184 -3.68 0.20 8.87
CA GLY A 184 -3.01 0.12 7.57
C GLY A 184 -4.00 0.07 6.40
N PRO A 185 -3.60 0.64 5.25
CA PRO A 185 -4.45 0.67 4.06
C PRO A 185 -4.69 -0.72 3.47
N ALA A 186 -3.71 -1.63 3.49
CA ALA A 186 -3.83 -3.00 2.96
C ALA A 186 -5.06 -3.75 3.50
N ALA A 187 -5.17 -3.90 4.82
CA ALA A 187 -6.29 -4.61 5.44
C ALA A 187 -7.64 -3.89 5.19
N SER A 188 -7.64 -2.56 5.11
CA SER A 188 -8.83 -1.79 4.74
C SER A 188 -9.25 -2.04 3.29
N ARG A 189 -8.29 -2.09 2.36
CA ARG A 189 -8.55 -2.42 0.95
C ARG A 189 -9.03 -3.87 0.78
N ASN A 190 -8.48 -4.82 1.52
CA ASN A 190 -8.96 -6.22 1.53
C ASN A 190 -10.41 -6.34 2.00
N LEU A 191 -10.77 -5.65 3.09
CA LEU A 191 -12.16 -5.63 3.54
C LEU A 191 -13.07 -4.93 2.53
N GLY A 192 -12.59 -3.87 1.87
CA GLY A 192 -13.32 -3.24 0.78
C GLY A 192 -13.55 -4.19 -0.41
N LEU A 193 -12.52 -4.97 -0.77
CA LEU A 193 -12.58 -5.95 -1.86
C LEU A 193 -13.61 -7.05 -1.59
N SER A 194 -13.71 -7.53 -0.36
CA SER A 194 -14.68 -8.59 -0.01
C SER A 194 -16.13 -8.11 -0.04
N LEU A 195 -16.37 -6.80 0.06
CA LEU A 195 -17.70 -6.18 0.04
C LEU A 195 -18.10 -5.69 -1.36
N ALA A 196 -17.14 -5.52 -2.27
CA ALA A 196 -17.35 -4.93 -3.57
C ALA A 196 -18.21 -5.82 -4.50
N ARG A 197 -19.26 -5.23 -5.07
CA ARG A 197 -20.23 -5.91 -5.95
C ARG A 197 -20.06 -5.53 -7.43
N GLY A 198 -19.26 -4.50 -7.70
CA GLY A 198 -19.02 -3.92 -9.01
C GLY A 198 -18.43 -4.88 -10.03
N GLN A 199 -18.65 -4.61 -11.31
CA GLN A 199 -17.94 -5.31 -12.38
C GLN A 199 -16.46 -4.91 -12.43
N TYR A 200 -16.18 -3.65 -12.08
CA TYR A 200 -14.85 -3.07 -11.99
C TYR A 200 -14.60 -2.53 -10.60
N ILE A 201 -13.37 -2.72 -10.12
CA ILE A 201 -12.87 -2.24 -8.84
C ILE A 201 -11.90 -1.09 -9.09
N LEU A 202 -12.13 0.03 -8.42
CA LEU A 202 -11.22 1.16 -8.34
C LEU A 202 -10.85 1.40 -6.88
N PHE A 203 -9.65 1.92 -6.68
CA PHE A 203 -9.18 2.37 -5.37
C PHE A 203 -9.02 3.89 -5.41
N LEU A 204 -9.32 4.57 -4.31
CA LEU A 204 -9.03 5.99 -4.17
C LEU A 204 -8.59 6.25 -2.73
N ASP A 205 -7.44 6.88 -2.57
CA ASP A 205 -6.94 7.23 -1.24
C ASP A 205 -7.77 8.38 -0.64
N ASP A 206 -7.89 8.42 0.69
CA ASP A 206 -8.76 9.36 1.42
C ASP A 206 -8.26 10.81 1.42
N ASP A 207 -7.17 11.10 0.70
CA ASP A 207 -6.69 12.45 0.43
C ASP A 207 -6.61 12.80 -1.05
N ASP A 208 -7.09 11.94 -1.93
CA ASP A 208 -7.18 12.21 -3.37
C ASP A 208 -8.61 12.54 -3.80
N ALA A 209 -8.78 13.03 -5.03
CA ALA A 209 -10.08 13.35 -5.59
C ALA A 209 -10.19 12.88 -7.05
N TRP A 210 -11.39 12.90 -7.61
CA TRP A 210 -11.61 12.69 -9.04
C TRP A 210 -12.08 13.96 -9.74
N ARG A 211 -11.69 14.12 -11.01
CA ARG A 211 -12.26 15.13 -11.90
C ARG A 211 -13.75 14.83 -12.17
N PRO A 212 -14.57 15.86 -12.44
CA PRO A 212 -15.94 15.65 -12.91
C PRO A 212 -16.00 14.74 -14.14
N ASP A 213 -17.10 13.99 -14.28
CA ASP A 213 -17.39 13.10 -15.41
C ASP A 213 -16.39 11.94 -15.63
N PHE A 214 -15.45 11.72 -14.70
CA PHE A 214 -14.43 10.69 -14.83
C PHE A 214 -15.03 9.30 -15.05
N LEU A 215 -16.02 8.90 -14.25
CA LEU A 215 -16.65 7.58 -14.39
C LEU A 215 -17.35 7.40 -15.74
N THR A 216 -18.01 8.44 -16.25
CA THR A 216 -18.67 8.42 -17.56
C THR A 216 -17.63 8.29 -18.68
N GLN A 217 -16.54 9.05 -18.61
CA GLN A 217 -15.45 8.98 -19.58
C GLN A 217 -14.71 7.65 -19.54
N LEU A 218 -14.55 7.04 -18.36
CA LEU A 218 -13.93 5.74 -18.20
C LEU A 218 -14.84 4.62 -18.72
N HIS A 219 -16.12 4.62 -18.35
CA HIS A 219 -17.10 3.63 -18.79
C HIS A 219 -17.28 3.60 -20.31
N ALA A 220 -17.14 4.73 -20.98
CA ALA A 220 -17.25 4.82 -22.44
C ALA A 220 -16.08 4.14 -23.19
N ARG A 221 -15.03 3.68 -22.49
CA ARG A 221 -13.80 3.18 -23.11
C ARG A 221 -13.97 1.74 -23.60
N PRO A 222 -13.58 1.43 -24.85
CA PRO A 222 -13.70 0.07 -25.39
C PRO A 222 -13.06 -0.98 -24.50
N GLU A 223 -11.90 -0.69 -23.92
CA GLU A 223 -11.14 -1.58 -23.03
C GLU A 223 -11.95 -1.93 -21.78
N ILE A 224 -12.63 -0.94 -21.18
CA ILE A 224 -13.54 -1.12 -20.05
C ILE A 224 -14.76 -1.95 -20.45
N ARG A 225 -15.34 -1.67 -21.63
CA ARG A 225 -16.51 -2.41 -22.14
C ARG A 225 -16.18 -3.85 -22.54
N GLN A 226 -14.90 -4.13 -22.83
CA GLN A 226 -14.37 -5.45 -23.16
C GLN A 226 -13.88 -6.24 -21.92
N GLY A 227 -14.00 -5.68 -20.71
CA GLY A 227 -13.60 -6.39 -19.50
C GLY A 227 -12.08 -6.45 -19.29
N GLN A 228 -11.29 -5.53 -19.89
CA GLN A 228 -9.84 -5.47 -19.72
C GLN A 228 -9.45 -4.66 -18.47
N PRO A 229 -8.35 -5.01 -17.77
CA PRO A 229 -7.72 -4.11 -16.82
C PRO A 229 -7.12 -2.91 -17.54
N VAL A 230 -7.28 -1.74 -16.94
CA VAL A 230 -6.76 -0.50 -17.50
C VAL A 230 -6.05 0.33 -16.46
N TYR A 231 -5.16 1.19 -16.93
CA TYR A 231 -4.66 2.31 -16.16
C TYR A 231 -4.87 3.63 -16.92
N PHE A 232 -4.98 4.73 -16.19
CA PHE A 232 -5.35 6.03 -16.75
C PHE A 232 -4.49 7.17 -16.18
N ASP A 233 -4.65 8.37 -16.74
CA ASP A 233 -3.86 9.54 -16.40
C ASP A 233 -4.39 10.21 -15.13
N ALA A 234 -3.50 10.87 -14.39
CA ALA A 234 -3.86 11.67 -13.22
C ALA A 234 -3.34 13.10 -13.34
N THR A 235 -3.94 14.01 -12.58
CA THR A 235 -3.37 15.31 -12.26
C THR A 235 -2.67 15.20 -10.92
N ARG A 236 -1.46 15.75 -10.77
CA ARG A 236 -0.76 15.88 -9.48
C ARG A 236 -0.83 17.33 -9.04
N ILE A 237 -1.28 17.55 -7.82
CA ILE A 237 -1.34 18.88 -7.21
C ILE A 237 -0.42 18.91 -6.00
N LEU A 238 0.61 19.75 -6.05
CA LEU A 238 1.41 20.07 -4.87
C LEU A 238 0.67 21.13 -4.06
N GLU A 239 0.40 20.87 -2.79
CA GLU A 239 -0.32 21.76 -1.89
C GLU A 239 0.42 21.98 -0.57
N LYS A 240 0.34 23.19 -0.01
CA LYS A 240 0.69 23.45 1.38
C LYS A 240 -0.57 23.37 2.22
N ARG A 241 -0.63 22.46 3.18
CA ARG A 241 -1.81 22.30 4.08
C ARG A 241 -1.69 23.30 5.24
N LEU A 242 -2.47 24.38 5.21
CA LEU A 242 -2.48 25.43 6.25
C LEU A 242 -3.76 25.34 7.12
N PRO A 243 -3.78 25.97 8.32
CA PRO A 243 -4.96 26.00 9.18
C PRO A 243 -6.22 26.59 8.52
N ASP A 244 -6.04 27.59 7.64
CA ASP A 244 -7.15 28.26 6.92
C ASP A 244 -7.54 27.53 5.62
N GLY A 245 -6.92 26.38 5.35
CA GLY A 245 -7.17 25.55 4.17
C GLY A 245 -5.91 25.28 3.33
N PRO A 246 -5.96 24.26 2.45
CA PRO A 246 -4.84 23.96 1.57
C PRO A 246 -4.63 25.05 0.51
N VAL A 247 -3.37 25.42 0.28
CA VAL A 247 -2.97 26.33 -0.79
C VAL A 247 -2.26 25.54 -1.89
N LYS A 248 -2.80 25.59 -3.10
CA LYS A 248 -2.17 24.99 -4.28
C LYS A 248 -0.88 25.72 -4.64
N LEU A 249 0.23 24.99 -4.73
CA LEU A 249 1.54 25.50 -5.13
C LEU A 249 1.83 25.21 -6.60
N PHE A 250 1.52 23.99 -7.06
CA PHE A 250 1.83 23.53 -8.40
C PHE A 250 0.81 22.49 -8.87
N GLU A 251 0.61 22.40 -10.17
CA GLU A 251 -0.27 21.43 -10.81
C GLU A 251 0.39 20.93 -12.10
N GLU A 252 0.44 19.61 -12.26
CA GLU A 252 0.88 18.97 -13.49
C GLU A 252 -0.01 17.80 -13.85
N ASN A 253 -0.08 17.46 -15.14
CA ASN A 253 -0.69 16.21 -15.55
C ASN A 253 0.35 15.11 -15.51
N PHE A 254 0.16 14.14 -14.63
CA PHE A 254 0.86 12.88 -14.62
C PHE A 254 0.27 11.96 -15.69
N LYS A 255 0.82 12.09 -16.90
CA LYS A 255 0.51 11.22 -18.04
C LYS A 255 1.67 10.29 -18.27
N LYS A 256 1.38 9.03 -18.57
CA LYS A 256 2.40 8.15 -19.11
C LYS A 256 2.38 8.31 -20.62
N THR A 257 3.38 9.01 -21.17
CA THR A 257 3.49 9.22 -22.63
C THR A 257 3.74 7.92 -23.38
N GLU A 258 4.38 6.95 -22.71
CA GLU A 258 4.62 5.61 -23.22
C GLU A 258 3.75 4.58 -22.47
N PRO A 259 3.35 3.47 -23.12
CA PRO A 259 2.68 2.36 -22.44
C PRO A 259 3.47 1.82 -21.23
N LEU A 260 2.77 1.18 -20.29
CA LEU A 260 3.38 0.50 -19.16
C LEU A 260 4.31 -0.60 -19.69
N SER A 261 5.61 -0.42 -19.46
CA SER A 261 6.65 -1.37 -19.82
C SER A 261 6.93 -2.34 -18.66
N GLU A 262 7.71 -3.37 -18.94
CA GLU A 262 8.16 -4.33 -17.92
C GLU A 262 9.02 -3.70 -16.81
N GLU A 263 9.42 -2.43 -16.96
CA GLU A 263 10.02 -1.67 -15.86
C GLU A 263 9.09 -1.52 -14.64
N ALA A 264 7.79 -1.83 -14.79
CA ALA A 264 6.87 -2.01 -13.67
C ALA A 264 7.36 -3.07 -12.67
N TYR A 265 8.17 -4.04 -13.11
CA TYR A 265 8.83 -5.01 -12.23
C TYR A 265 10.04 -4.44 -11.48
N ILE A 266 10.54 -3.25 -11.83
CA ILE A 266 11.69 -2.60 -11.16
C ILE A 266 11.22 -1.62 -10.08
N LYS A 267 10.19 -0.83 -10.36
CA LYS A 267 9.68 0.15 -9.40
C LYS A 267 8.20 0.41 -9.60
N ASN A 268 7.52 0.86 -8.54
CA ASN A 268 6.14 1.32 -8.67
C ASN A 268 6.08 2.52 -9.63
N GLN A 269 5.40 2.35 -10.77
CA GLN A 269 5.33 3.38 -11.81
C GLN A 269 3.99 4.09 -11.87
N ILE A 270 2.92 3.44 -11.43
CA ILE A 270 1.55 3.91 -11.58
C ILE A 270 0.84 3.69 -10.24
N PRO A 271 0.41 4.76 -9.56
CA PRO A 271 -0.34 4.64 -8.32
C PRO A 271 -1.57 3.75 -8.49
N ILE A 272 -1.97 3.04 -7.44
CA ILE A 272 -3.13 2.16 -7.54
C ILE A 272 -4.44 2.91 -7.84
N CYS A 273 -4.55 4.17 -7.43
CA CYS A 273 -5.71 5.01 -7.76
C CYS A 273 -5.85 5.34 -9.25
N ASN A 274 -4.83 5.02 -10.06
CA ASN A 274 -4.84 5.15 -11.51
C ASN A 274 -5.29 3.87 -12.24
N HIS A 275 -5.84 2.88 -11.55
CA HIS A 275 -6.26 1.61 -12.14
C HIS A 275 -7.75 1.35 -12.02
N ALA A 276 -8.29 0.62 -13.00
CA ALA A 276 -9.56 -0.06 -12.91
C ALA A 276 -9.38 -1.54 -13.25
N PHE A 277 -9.72 -2.39 -12.30
CA PHE A 277 -9.54 -3.84 -12.42
C PHE A 277 -10.89 -4.53 -12.59
N PRO A 278 -11.07 -5.41 -13.60
CA PRO A 278 -12.22 -6.29 -13.66
C PRO A 278 -12.26 -7.13 -12.38
N ARG A 279 -13.40 -7.19 -11.69
CA ARG A 279 -13.52 -7.91 -10.41
C ARG A 279 -13.11 -9.38 -10.52
N HIS A 280 -13.43 -10.02 -11.63
CA HIS A 280 -13.04 -11.41 -11.90
C HIS A 280 -11.53 -11.58 -12.03
N LEU A 281 -10.82 -10.60 -12.61
CA LEU A 281 -9.38 -10.65 -12.81
C LEU A 281 -8.65 -10.65 -11.48
N ILE A 282 -9.11 -9.90 -10.49
CA ILE A 282 -8.46 -9.76 -9.18
C ILE A 282 -9.05 -10.67 -8.09
N ALA A 283 -9.96 -11.58 -8.45
CA ALA A 283 -10.59 -12.49 -7.51
C ALA A 283 -9.53 -13.34 -6.76
N GLY A 284 -9.56 -13.33 -5.43
CA GLY A 284 -8.61 -14.04 -4.58
C GLY A 284 -7.21 -13.39 -4.48
N LEU A 285 -7.00 -12.19 -5.04
CA LEU A 285 -5.85 -11.37 -4.70
C LEU A 285 -6.13 -10.55 -3.45
N GLU A 286 -5.10 -10.35 -2.63
CA GLU A 286 -5.17 -9.55 -1.41
C GLU A 286 -3.92 -8.67 -1.31
N PHE A 287 -4.08 -7.48 -0.75
CA PHE A 287 -2.97 -6.66 -0.27
C PHE A 287 -2.35 -7.33 0.95
N ASP A 288 -1.03 -7.41 1.04
CA ASP A 288 -0.38 -7.97 2.23
C ASP A 288 -0.43 -6.96 3.40
N PRO A 289 -1.19 -7.23 4.49
CA PRO A 289 -1.32 -6.31 5.61
C PRO A 289 -0.05 -6.16 6.45
N ASN A 290 0.95 -7.01 6.22
CA ASN A 290 2.23 -6.97 6.91
C ASN A 290 3.25 -6.06 6.23
N MET A 291 3.02 -5.67 4.97
CA MET A 291 3.89 -4.74 4.26
C MET A 291 3.82 -3.34 4.87
N ARG A 292 4.98 -2.69 4.99
CA ARG A 292 5.11 -1.31 5.48
C ARG A 292 4.79 -0.31 4.39
N ALA A 293 5.31 -0.55 3.19
CA ALA A 293 5.10 0.25 2.00
C ALA A 293 5.02 -0.66 0.78
N TYR A 294 4.54 -0.11 -0.34
CA TYR A 294 4.44 -0.79 -1.63
C TYR A 294 3.48 -2.00 -1.65
N GLU A 295 2.55 -2.09 -0.69
CA GLU A 295 1.48 -3.08 -0.71
C GLU A 295 0.61 -2.94 -1.97
N ASP A 296 0.50 -1.71 -2.46
CA ASP A 296 -0.21 -1.36 -3.68
C ASP A 296 0.52 -1.88 -4.93
N TRP A 297 1.84 -1.75 -4.96
CA TRP A 297 2.69 -2.25 -6.03
C TRP A 297 2.72 -3.79 -6.08
N ASP A 298 2.83 -4.47 -4.92
CA ASP A 298 2.70 -5.94 -4.83
C ASP A 298 1.38 -6.42 -5.43
N PHE A 299 0.27 -5.77 -5.05
CA PHE A 299 -1.05 -6.10 -5.56
C PHE A 299 -1.15 -5.87 -7.08
N CYS A 300 -0.66 -4.72 -7.57
CA CYS A 300 -0.64 -4.40 -8.99
C CYS A 300 0.17 -5.44 -9.79
N LEU A 301 1.37 -5.82 -9.34
CA LEU A 301 2.16 -6.87 -10.01
C LEU A 301 1.44 -8.22 -10.03
N ALA A 302 0.75 -8.59 -8.94
CA ALA A 302 -0.06 -9.81 -8.91
C ALA A 302 -1.20 -9.77 -9.94
N ALA A 303 -1.85 -8.61 -10.12
CA ALA A 303 -2.88 -8.41 -11.13
C ALA A 303 -2.30 -8.44 -12.55
N TYR A 304 -1.15 -7.78 -12.79
CA TYR A 304 -0.50 -7.72 -14.11
C TYR A 304 -0.08 -9.09 -14.62
N ARG A 305 0.31 -10.00 -13.71
CA ARG A 305 0.63 -11.39 -14.05
C ARG A 305 -0.58 -12.17 -14.58
N ARG A 306 -1.80 -11.77 -14.22
CA ARG A 306 -3.03 -12.38 -14.74
C ARG A 306 -3.40 -11.77 -16.08
N GLN A 307 -3.31 -10.45 -16.21
CA GLN A 307 -3.48 -9.73 -17.48
C GLN A 307 -2.83 -8.34 -17.38
N TRP A 308 -1.99 -8.01 -18.37
CA TRP A 308 -1.33 -6.71 -18.44
C TRP A 308 -2.34 -5.58 -18.70
N PRO A 309 -2.29 -4.45 -17.98
CA PRO A 309 -3.26 -3.38 -18.15
C PRO A 309 -2.98 -2.54 -19.39
N THR A 310 -4.05 -2.07 -20.04
CA THR A 310 -3.97 -1.16 -21.18
C THR A 310 -4.06 0.29 -20.72
N HIS A 311 -3.26 1.18 -21.32
CA HIS A 311 -3.38 2.61 -21.06
C HIS A 311 -4.65 3.14 -21.69
N VAL A 312 -5.37 3.96 -20.93
CA VAL A 312 -6.52 4.69 -21.45
C VAL A 312 -6.32 6.18 -21.13
N PRO A 313 -6.29 7.08 -22.13
CA PRO A 313 -5.95 8.49 -21.95
C PRO A 313 -7.15 9.29 -21.39
N VAL A 314 -7.67 8.84 -20.26
CA VAL A 314 -8.69 9.54 -19.46
C VAL A 314 -7.95 10.20 -18.30
N LEU A 315 -8.13 11.51 -18.14
CA LEU A 315 -7.56 12.24 -17.02
C LEU A 315 -8.58 12.26 -15.87
N GLY A 316 -8.39 11.40 -14.89
CA GLY A 316 -9.40 11.10 -13.87
C GLY A 316 -9.00 11.54 -12.46
N PRO A 317 -8.08 10.81 -11.80
CA PRO A 317 -7.63 11.16 -10.46
C PRO A 317 -6.90 12.49 -10.38
N ILE A 318 -7.07 13.15 -9.25
CA ILE A 318 -6.30 14.29 -8.79
C ILE A 318 -5.59 13.82 -7.52
N ILE A 319 -4.29 13.62 -7.65
CA ILE A 319 -3.41 13.17 -6.57
C ILE A 319 -2.88 14.39 -5.85
N PHE A 320 -3.23 14.55 -4.58
CA PHE A 320 -2.74 15.67 -3.77
C PHE A 320 -1.43 15.30 -3.06
N ILE A 321 -0.44 16.17 -3.19
CA ILE A 321 0.91 15.99 -2.68
C ILE A 321 1.14 17.10 -1.66
N ALA A 322 1.23 16.76 -0.38
CA ALA A 322 1.59 17.73 0.65
C ALA A 322 3.05 18.16 0.48
N HIS A 323 3.29 19.47 0.42
CA HIS A 323 4.62 20.07 0.57
C HIS A 323 5.02 20.04 2.06
N GLU A 324 6.07 19.30 2.41
CA GLU A 324 6.54 19.16 3.81
C GLU A 324 6.92 20.53 4.42
N ASP A 325 6.55 20.84 5.67
CA ASP A 325 7.25 20.46 6.92
C ASP A 325 6.64 19.31 7.77
N GLY A 326 5.85 18.41 7.18
CA GLY A 326 5.35 17.22 7.88
C GLY A 326 4.38 16.43 6.99
N SER A 327 4.82 15.27 6.52
CA SER A 327 4.01 14.38 5.68
C SER A 327 2.85 13.77 6.46
N ASP A 328 1.63 13.95 5.95
CA ASP A 328 0.41 13.25 6.38
C ASP A 328 0.00 12.22 5.32
N ARG A 329 0.99 11.56 4.69
CA ARG A 329 0.77 10.46 3.75
C ARG A 329 0.70 9.13 4.49
N ARG A 330 -0.26 8.28 4.11
CA ARG A 330 -0.44 6.95 4.72
C ARG A 330 0.62 5.95 4.26
N SER A 331 1.13 6.14 3.04
CA SER A 331 2.32 5.50 2.49
C SER A 331 3.38 6.56 2.26
N ASP A 332 4.24 6.77 3.25
CA ASP A 332 5.27 7.80 3.13
C ASP A 332 6.47 7.28 2.33
N THR A 333 6.59 7.69 1.07
CA THR A 333 7.80 7.45 0.28
C THR A 333 9.01 8.19 0.84
N THR A 334 8.87 9.17 1.74
CA THR A 334 10.05 9.74 2.42
C THR A 334 10.59 8.84 3.53
N GLY A 335 9.78 7.88 4.01
CA GLY A 335 10.23 6.70 4.77
C GLY A 335 10.95 5.64 3.93
N ALA A 336 11.06 5.85 2.61
CA ALA A 336 11.78 4.98 1.68
C ALA A 336 13.19 5.54 1.37
N LYS A 337 13.91 6.01 2.39
CA LYS A 337 15.34 6.28 2.32
C LYS A 337 16.09 5.34 3.26
N GLY A 338 17.20 4.77 2.78
CA GLY A 338 18.01 3.85 3.57
C GLY A 338 17.49 2.41 3.58
N ILE A 339 17.88 1.66 4.61
CA ILE A 339 17.75 0.20 4.66
C ILE A 339 16.29 -0.30 4.67
N GLU A 340 15.34 0.49 5.18
CA GLU A 340 13.93 0.07 5.21
C GLU A 340 13.32 0.03 3.81
N ALA A 341 13.65 1.02 2.97
CA ALA A 341 13.23 1.06 1.57
C ALA A 341 13.78 -0.14 0.80
N PHE A 342 15.06 -0.43 1.02
CA PHE A 342 15.77 -1.57 0.44
C PHE A 342 15.04 -2.88 0.73
N LEU A 343 14.65 -3.09 1.99
CA LEU A 343 13.93 -4.30 2.42
C LEU A 343 12.54 -4.38 1.78
N ASP A 344 11.79 -3.26 1.69
CA ASP A 344 10.47 -3.24 1.03
C ASP A 344 10.57 -3.64 -0.45
N TYR A 345 11.58 -3.14 -1.18
CA TYR A 345 11.82 -3.58 -2.56
C TYR A 345 12.17 -5.07 -2.65
N LEU A 346 13.06 -5.57 -1.80
CA LEU A 346 13.43 -6.99 -1.77
C LEU A 346 12.23 -7.89 -1.50
N TYR A 347 11.33 -7.47 -0.63
CA TYR A 347 10.11 -8.20 -0.35
C TYR A 347 9.23 -8.35 -1.60
N VAL A 348 9.00 -7.24 -2.30
CA VAL A 348 8.23 -7.25 -3.56
C VAL A 348 8.93 -8.11 -4.62
N TYR A 349 10.25 -7.97 -4.77
CA TYR A 349 11.01 -8.75 -5.76
C TYR A 349 10.99 -10.25 -5.51
N ARG A 350 11.02 -10.68 -4.24
CA ARG A 350 10.89 -12.09 -3.87
C ARG A 350 9.51 -12.65 -4.23
N ARG A 351 8.45 -11.86 -4.01
CA ARG A 351 7.07 -12.25 -4.35
C ARG A 351 6.82 -12.23 -5.85
N HIS A 352 7.49 -11.34 -6.57
CA HIS A 352 7.41 -11.18 -8.02
C HIS A 352 8.79 -11.26 -8.67
N PRO A 353 9.32 -12.48 -8.91
CA PRO A 353 10.63 -12.66 -9.53
C PRO A 353 10.73 -11.99 -10.90
N ALA A 354 11.93 -11.53 -11.26
CA ALA A 354 12.12 -10.80 -12.51
C ALA A 354 11.87 -11.74 -13.71
N PRO A 355 11.05 -11.33 -14.70
CA PRO A 355 10.73 -12.17 -15.86
C PRO A 355 11.93 -12.58 -16.73
N ASN A 356 13.02 -11.80 -16.72
CA ASN A 356 14.18 -12.02 -17.57
C ASN A 356 15.48 -11.46 -16.93
N ASP A 357 16.63 -11.87 -17.46
CA ASP A 357 17.96 -11.46 -16.97
C ASP A 357 18.20 -9.95 -17.06
N THR A 358 17.65 -9.29 -18.09
CA THR A 358 17.74 -7.83 -18.24
C THR A 358 17.10 -7.13 -17.04
N LEU A 359 15.89 -7.55 -16.65
CA LEU A 359 15.19 -7.00 -15.49
C LEU A 359 15.89 -7.34 -14.17
N ARG A 360 16.49 -8.55 -14.02
CA ARG A 360 17.32 -8.89 -12.86
C ARG A 360 18.48 -7.92 -12.69
N LEU A 361 19.21 -7.65 -13.78
CA LEU A 361 20.32 -6.70 -13.79
C LEU A 361 19.84 -5.29 -13.46
N GLN A 362 18.72 -4.87 -14.05
CA GLN A 362 18.16 -3.54 -13.79
C GLN A 362 17.68 -3.37 -12.33
N ARG A 363 17.11 -4.42 -11.70
CA ARG A 363 16.78 -4.42 -10.26
C ARG A 363 18.02 -4.28 -9.38
N SER A 364 19.07 -5.05 -9.69
CA SER A 364 20.36 -4.95 -9.00
C SER A 364 20.93 -3.53 -9.08
N MET A 365 21.04 -2.97 -10.29
CA MET A 365 21.53 -1.59 -10.50
C MET A 365 20.62 -0.52 -9.89
N PHE A 366 19.31 -0.77 -9.83
CA PHE A 366 18.37 0.14 -9.19
C PHE A 366 18.57 0.19 -7.68
N LEU A 367 18.64 -0.97 -7.01
CA LEU A 367 18.87 -1.02 -5.57
C LEU A 367 20.24 -0.51 -5.18
N ASP A 368 21.28 -0.85 -5.94
CA ASP A 368 22.63 -0.37 -5.71
C ASP A 368 22.69 1.16 -5.74
N ARG A 369 22.12 1.80 -6.77
CA ARG A 369 22.05 3.27 -6.84
C ARG A 369 21.19 3.90 -5.75
N ALA A 370 20.11 3.24 -5.33
CA ALA A 370 19.19 3.77 -4.34
C ALA A 370 19.74 3.66 -2.90
N THR A 371 20.62 2.69 -2.63
CA THR A 371 20.95 2.27 -1.26
C THR A 371 22.45 2.11 -1.00
N GLY A 372 23.28 2.06 -2.04
CA GLY A 372 24.70 1.74 -1.98
C GLY A 372 25.00 0.26 -1.73
N ILE A 373 23.98 -0.61 -1.80
CA ILE A 373 24.10 -2.04 -1.53
C ILE A 373 24.02 -2.82 -2.84
N SER A 374 25.13 -3.43 -3.23
CA SER A 374 25.20 -4.31 -4.39
C SER A 374 24.65 -5.71 -4.05
N ILE A 375 23.62 -6.15 -4.79
CA ILE A 375 23.05 -7.49 -4.66
C ILE A 375 23.30 -8.29 -5.93
N PRO A 376 23.74 -9.56 -5.83
CA PRO A 376 23.90 -10.43 -7.00
C PRO A 376 22.61 -10.59 -7.78
N THR A 377 22.74 -10.67 -9.10
CA THR A 377 21.58 -10.79 -10.00
C THR A 377 20.76 -12.05 -9.74
N GLU A 378 21.37 -13.10 -9.21
CA GLU A 378 20.74 -14.37 -8.86
C GLU A 378 19.70 -14.26 -7.74
N CYS A 379 19.65 -13.13 -7.03
CA CYS A 379 18.69 -12.87 -5.96
C CYS A 379 17.34 -12.29 -6.43
N PHE A 380 17.15 -12.02 -7.74
CA PHE A 380 16.02 -11.23 -8.27
C PHE A 380 15.03 -11.94 -9.19
#